data_AF-A0A0E3SC69-F1
#
_entry.id   AF-A0A0E3SC69-F1
#
_cell.length_a   1.000
_cell.length_b   1.000
_cell.length_c   1.000
_cell.angle_alpha   90.00
_cell.angle_beta   90.00
_cell.angle_gamma   90.00
#
_symmetry.space_group_name_H-M   'P 1'
#
loop_
_entity.id
_entity.type
_entity.pdbx_description
1 polymer ?
#
loop_
_entity_poly.entity_id
_entity_poly.type
_entity_poly.pdbx_seq_one_letter_code
_entity_poly.pdbx_strand_id
1 'polypeptide(L)'
;MSKQSPKSKSRKEPAKVTETSVETTASNVEVPEKKSFTKQKTPEEKQKAHREGIIKTIVASILGILAGFIVFSQYGTGEDRIWYAILMIVIGITYYAQKLIYIPLKIDTKEFKFKDWFYVEFIVVDFFLVTWTLLLN
;
A
#
# COMPACT_ATOMS: atom_id res chain seq x y z
N MET A 1 22.61 -1.71 -43.91
CA MET A 1 22.11 -0.38 -44.36
C MET A 1 20.66 -0.50 -44.75
N SER A 2 19.79 0.40 -44.26
CA SER A 2 18.46 0.80 -44.80
C SER A 2 17.42 -0.28 -45.13
N LYS A 3 16.11 -0.11 -44.94
CA LYS A 3 15.21 0.88 -44.36
C LYS A 3 13.81 0.23 -44.48
N GLN A 4 12.96 0.43 -43.48
CA GLN A 4 11.52 0.65 -43.55
C GLN A 4 10.69 -0.05 -44.66
N SER A 5 9.79 -0.94 -44.24
CA SER A 5 8.56 -1.29 -44.99
C SER A 5 7.35 -0.51 -44.44
N PRO A 6 6.59 0.23 -45.28
CA PRO A 6 5.51 1.12 -44.85
C PRO A 6 4.10 0.50 -44.92
N LYS A 7 3.25 0.91 -43.96
CA LYS A 7 1.87 1.41 -44.10
C LYS A 7 0.98 0.78 -45.19
N SER A 8 0.09 -0.13 -44.81
CA SER A 8 -1.13 -0.45 -45.58
C SER A 8 -2.26 0.49 -45.15
N LYS A 9 -2.76 1.28 -46.11
CA LYS A 9 -3.91 2.18 -46.01
C LYS A 9 -4.75 1.96 -47.28
N SER A 10 -6.07 2.12 -47.12
CA SER A 10 -7.08 2.33 -48.19
C SER A 10 -7.66 1.02 -48.76
N ARG A 11 -8.97 0.88 -49.01
CA ARG A 11 -9.95 1.88 -49.41
C ARG A 11 -11.34 1.23 -49.49
N LYS A 12 -12.40 1.94 -49.06
CA LYS A 12 -13.58 2.34 -49.86
C LYS A 12 -14.80 2.66 -48.95
N GLU A 13 -15.01 3.95 -48.76
CA GLU A 13 -16.32 4.62 -48.67
C GLU A 13 -17.10 4.43 -50.00
N PRO A 14 -18.44 4.66 -50.10
CA PRO A 14 -19.05 5.98 -49.81
C PRO A 14 -20.54 6.05 -49.36
N ALA A 15 -20.89 7.24 -48.83
CA ALA A 15 -22.15 8.01 -48.97
C ALA A 15 -23.46 7.46 -48.33
N LYS A 16 -24.07 8.09 -47.31
CA LYS A 16 -24.70 9.44 -47.17
C LYS A 16 -26.13 9.51 -47.74
N VAL A 17 -27.15 9.54 -46.85
CA VAL A 17 -28.39 10.38 -46.83
C VAL A 17 -28.96 10.21 -45.39
N THR A 18 -28.84 11.15 -44.43
CA THR A 18 -29.53 12.46 -44.24
C THR A 18 -31.01 12.32 -43.80
N GLU A 19 -31.25 12.60 -42.50
CA GLU A 19 -32.36 13.41 -41.89
C GLU A 19 -33.82 13.01 -42.20
N THR A 20 -34.86 13.11 -41.35
CA THR A 20 -35.18 13.66 -40.03
C THR A 20 -36.67 13.32 -39.78
N SER A 21 -37.15 13.42 -38.53
CA SER A 21 -38.57 13.64 -38.13
C SER A 21 -39.36 12.40 -37.65
N VAL A 22 -40.08 12.34 -36.52
CA VAL A 22 -40.27 13.17 -35.30
C VAL A 22 -41.22 12.38 -34.36
N GLU A 23 -41.02 12.59 -33.05
CA GLU A 23 -41.94 12.44 -31.89
C GLU A 23 -42.76 11.16 -31.62
N THR A 24 -42.50 10.58 -30.45
CA THR A 24 -43.51 10.61 -29.37
C THR A 24 -42.84 10.92 -28.02
N THR A 25 -43.11 12.14 -27.57
CA THR A 25 -43.07 12.82 -26.26
C THR A 25 -43.36 11.87 -25.08
N ALA A 26 -42.44 11.64 -24.13
CA ALA A 26 -42.12 12.40 -22.90
C ALA A 26 -42.76 11.85 -21.61
N SER A 27 -41.92 11.47 -20.64
CA SER A 27 -42.06 11.93 -19.24
C SER A 27 -40.80 11.60 -18.42
N ASN A 28 -40.21 12.65 -17.84
CA ASN A 28 -39.44 12.73 -16.57
C ASN A 28 -38.23 11.81 -16.32
N VAL A 29 -37.11 12.22 -15.71
CA VAL A 29 -36.49 13.50 -15.30
C VAL A 29 -35.11 13.10 -14.71
N GLU A 30 -34.16 14.04 -14.72
CA GLU A 30 -32.91 14.06 -13.94
C GLU A 30 -31.68 13.25 -14.40
N VAL A 31 -30.84 13.94 -15.18
CA VAL A 31 -29.36 13.91 -15.12
C VAL A 31 -28.96 14.60 -13.80
N PRO A 32 -27.92 14.21 -13.00
CA PRO A 32 -26.55 14.17 -13.50
C PRO A 32 -25.50 13.27 -12.79
N GLU A 33 -24.37 13.11 -13.51
CA GLU A 33 -23.00 12.98 -12.98
C GLU A 33 -22.64 11.83 -12.04
N LYS A 34 -22.25 10.70 -12.64
CA LYS A 34 -21.13 9.92 -12.11
C LYS A 34 -19.83 10.33 -12.83
N LYS A 35 -19.45 11.61 -12.68
CA LYS A 35 -18.04 12.00 -12.88
C LYS A 35 -17.28 11.30 -11.76
N SER A 36 -16.52 10.29 -12.15
CA SER A 36 -15.47 9.70 -11.34
C SER A 36 -14.55 10.82 -10.84
N PHE A 37 -14.78 11.29 -9.63
CA PHE A 37 -13.80 12.04 -8.86
C PHE A 37 -12.63 11.09 -8.58
N THR A 38 -11.74 10.94 -9.55
CA THR A 38 -10.33 10.76 -9.22
C THR A 38 -9.94 12.06 -8.53
N LYS A 39 -10.18 12.13 -7.22
CA LYS A 39 -9.75 13.21 -6.35
C LYS A 39 -8.24 13.30 -6.56
N GLN A 40 -7.84 14.27 -7.36
CA GLN A 40 -6.46 14.55 -7.69
C GLN A 40 -5.85 14.96 -6.35
N LYS A 41 -5.19 14.03 -5.64
CA LYS A 41 -4.49 14.35 -4.38
C LYS A 41 -3.63 15.57 -4.66
N THR A 42 -3.93 16.68 -3.99
CA THR A 42 -3.18 17.94 -4.08
C THR A 42 -1.70 17.62 -3.84
N PRO A 43 -0.73 18.31 -4.48
CA PRO A 43 0.70 18.06 -4.27
C PRO A 43 1.09 17.99 -2.77
N GLU A 44 0.39 18.72 -1.91
CA GLU A 44 0.56 18.69 -0.45
C GLU A 44 0.12 17.36 0.19
N GLU A 45 -0.99 16.75 -0.23
CA GLU A 45 -1.43 15.43 0.25
C GLU A 45 -0.47 14.31 -0.21
N LYS A 46 0.13 14.44 -1.40
CA LYS A 46 1.15 13.50 -1.87
C LYS A 46 2.43 13.57 -1.02
N GLN A 47 2.85 14.77 -0.63
CA GLN A 47 4.02 14.95 0.23
C GLN A 47 3.78 14.41 1.64
N LYS A 48 2.60 14.64 2.22
CA LYS A 48 2.23 14.09 3.53
C LYS A 48 2.24 12.56 3.51
N ALA A 49 1.59 11.95 2.52
CA ALA A 49 1.57 10.49 2.37
C ALA A 49 2.98 9.90 2.21
N HIS A 50 3.89 10.58 1.50
CA HIS A 50 5.27 10.11 1.35
C HIS A 50 6.04 10.18 2.68
N ARG A 51 5.92 11.29 3.42
CA ARG A 51 6.54 11.44 4.75
C ARG A 51 6.02 10.40 5.72
N GLU A 52 4.72 10.17 5.74
CA GLU A 52 4.10 9.14 6.58
C GLU A 52 4.61 7.74 6.23
N GLY A 53 4.76 7.41 4.94
CA GLY A 53 5.36 6.15 4.51
C GLY A 53 6.76 5.94 5.08
N ILE A 54 7.62 6.97 4.98
CA ILE A 54 8.98 6.92 5.52
C ILE A 54 8.97 6.73 7.04
N ILE A 55 8.14 7.50 7.75
CA ILE A 55 8.03 7.42 9.21
C ILE A 55 7.57 6.03 9.65
N LYS A 56 6.59 5.44 8.98
CA LYS A 56 6.08 4.09 9.29
C LYS A 56 7.20 3.05 9.19
N THR A 57 7.99 3.11 8.13
CA THR A 57 9.14 2.22 7.92
C THR A 57 10.20 2.41 9.00
N ILE A 58 10.59 3.66 9.32
CA ILE A 58 11.59 3.93 10.37
C ILE A 58 11.12 3.40 11.73
N VAL A 59 9.87 3.67 12.10
CA VAL A 59 9.28 3.19 13.35
C VAL A 59 9.27 1.67 13.40
N ALA A 60 8.87 1.01 12.31
CA ALA A 60 8.88 -0.45 12.18
C ALA A 60 10.29 -1.04 12.33
N SER A 61 11.28 -0.48 11.64
CA SER A 61 12.67 -0.93 11.72
C SER A 61 13.23 -0.81 13.15
N ILE A 62 13.01 0.33 13.81
CA ILE A 62 13.47 0.53 15.20
C ILE A 62 12.81 -0.47 16.14
N LEU A 63 11.50 -0.71 15.99
CA LEU A 63 10.76 -1.72 16.75
C LEU A 63 11.32 -3.13 16.55
N GLY A 64 11.61 -3.52 15.31
CA GLY A 64 12.18 -4.82 14.98
C GLY A 64 13.54 -5.03 15.63
N ILE A 65 14.43 -4.03 15.57
CA ILE A 65 15.75 -4.07 16.21
C ILE A 65 15.60 -4.23 17.73
N LEU A 66 14.76 -3.40 18.36
CA LEU A 66 14.52 -3.48 19.81
C LEU A 66 13.95 -4.84 20.21
N ALA A 67 12.99 -5.37 19.45
CA ALA A 67 12.45 -6.71 19.68
C ALA A 67 13.54 -7.78 19.58
N GLY A 68 14.47 -7.66 18.60
CA GLY A 68 15.60 -8.57 18.43
C GLY A 68 16.52 -8.59 19.65
N PHE A 69 16.87 -7.41 20.17
CA PHE A 69 17.66 -7.29 21.40
C PHE A 69 16.94 -7.88 22.62
N ILE A 70 15.64 -7.61 22.78
CA ILE A 70 14.85 -8.13 23.91
C ILE A 70 14.75 -9.65 23.85
N VAL A 71 14.47 -10.22 22.67
CA VAL A 71 14.38 -11.67 22.47
C VAL A 71 15.73 -12.32 22.69
N PHE A 72 16.82 -11.77 22.16
CA PHE A 72 18.15 -12.27 22.43
C PHE A 72 18.46 -12.27 23.94
N SER A 73 18.17 -11.16 24.63
CA SER A 73 18.43 -11.03 26.06
C SER A 73 17.62 -11.99 26.93
N GLN A 74 16.41 -12.37 26.51
CA GLN A 74 15.54 -13.25 27.31
C GLN A 74 15.61 -14.73 26.90
N TYR A 75 15.82 -14.99 25.61
CA TYR A 75 15.67 -16.32 25.02
C TYR A 75 16.95 -16.85 24.36
N GLY A 76 17.96 -16.01 24.14
CA GLY A 76 19.21 -16.44 23.51
C GLY A 76 18.95 -17.18 22.20
N THR A 77 19.54 -18.37 22.07
CA THR A 77 19.40 -19.29 20.92
C THR A 77 18.01 -19.91 20.78
N GLY A 78 17.17 -19.85 21.81
CA GLY A 78 15.82 -20.38 21.77
C GLY A 78 15.73 -21.92 21.68
N GLU A 79 16.77 -22.66 22.06
CA GLU A 79 16.86 -24.13 21.92
C GLU A 79 15.71 -24.87 22.61
N ASP A 80 15.23 -24.37 23.75
CA ASP A 80 14.14 -24.99 24.51
C ASP A 80 12.74 -24.50 24.10
N ARG A 81 12.64 -23.65 23.07
CA ARG A 81 11.41 -22.94 22.71
C ARG A 81 11.08 -23.13 21.24
N ILE A 82 9.78 -23.26 20.97
CA ILE A 82 9.28 -23.33 19.59
C ILE A 82 9.53 -21.96 18.94
N TRP A 83 10.46 -21.88 18.00
CA TRP A 83 10.81 -20.66 17.24
C TRP A 83 9.57 -19.90 16.73
N TYR A 84 8.56 -20.62 16.23
CA TYR A 84 7.33 -20.00 15.71
C TYR A 84 6.51 -19.31 16.82
N ALA A 85 6.60 -19.78 18.06
CA ALA A 85 5.96 -19.14 19.21
C ALA A 85 6.64 -17.80 19.55
N ILE A 86 7.97 -17.74 19.46
CA ILE A 86 8.72 -16.48 19.65
C ILE A 86 8.30 -15.47 18.57
N LEU A 87 8.26 -15.89 17.31
CA LEU A 87 7.77 -15.06 16.19
C LEU A 87 6.35 -14.55 16.42
N MET A 88 5.42 -15.41 16.84
CA MET A 88 4.03 -15.00 17.10
C MET A 88 3.92 -14.01 18.26
N ILE A 89 4.73 -14.18 19.31
CA ILE A 89 4.79 -13.23 20.42
C ILE A 89 5.32 -11.89 19.94
N VAL A 90 6.41 -11.88 19.14
CA VAL A 90 6.97 -10.66 18.58
C VAL A 90 5.92 -9.95 17.75
N ILE A 91 5.32 -10.61 16.76
CA ILE A 91 4.27 -10.06 15.88
C ILE A 91 3.11 -9.49 16.70
N GLY A 92 2.64 -10.22 17.71
CA GLY A 92 1.53 -9.76 18.56
C GLY A 92 1.87 -8.48 19.34
N ILE A 93 3.07 -8.43 19.93
CA ILE A 93 3.54 -7.28 20.71
C ILE A 93 3.79 -6.08 19.79
N THR A 94 4.48 -6.29 18.67
CA THR A 94 4.88 -5.22 17.75
C THR A 94 3.68 -4.63 17.04
N TYR A 95 2.71 -5.44 16.63
CA TYR A 95 1.44 -4.96 16.09
C TYR A 95 0.73 -4.00 17.05
N TYR A 96 0.65 -4.38 18.34
CA TYR A 96 0.02 -3.53 19.35
C TYR A 96 0.84 -2.27 19.65
N ALA A 97 2.17 -2.41 19.75
CA ALA A 97 3.08 -1.28 19.98
C ALA A 97 3.04 -0.27 18.84
N GLN A 98 3.00 -0.72 17.59
CA GLN A 98 2.83 0.14 16.42
C GLN A 98 1.51 0.89 16.44
N LYS A 99 0.42 0.21 16.81
CA LYS A 99 -0.89 0.87 16.98
C LYS A 99 -0.82 1.98 18.03
N LEU A 100 -0.09 1.76 19.13
CA LEU A 100 0.10 2.75 20.18
C LEU A 100 1.01 3.91 19.75
N ILE A 101 2.08 3.63 18.99
CA ILE A 101 3.03 4.63 18.51
C ILE A 101 2.46 5.49 17.38
N TYR A 102 1.61 4.93 16.51
CA TYR A 102 1.02 5.69 15.41
C TYR A 102 -0.04 6.71 15.84
N ILE A 103 -0.69 6.50 16.99
CA ILE A 103 -1.64 7.45 17.59
C ILE A 103 -1.00 8.82 17.87
N PRO A 104 0.09 8.94 18.67
CA PRO A 104 0.72 10.23 18.95
C PRO A 104 1.39 10.85 17.73
N LEU A 105 1.82 10.05 16.75
CA LEU A 105 2.40 10.56 15.50
C LEU A 105 1.36 11.17 14.53
N LYS A 106 0.07 11.23 14.90
CA LYS A 106 -1.04 11.68 14.05
C LYS A 106 -1.06 10.99 12.67
N ILE A 107 -0.56 9.75 12.62
CA ILE A 107 -0.62 8.93 11.42
C ILE A 107 -2.05 8.41 11.33
N ASP A 108 -2.70 8.63 10.18
CA ASP A 108 -4.08 8.18 9.99
C ASP A 108 -4.13 6.66 9.75
N THR A 109 -4.05 5.92 10.86
CA THR A 109 -4.15 4.45 10.87
C THR A 109 -5.50 3.94 10.39
N LYS A 110 -6.51 4.83 10.25
CA LYS A 110 -7.80 4.52 9.65
C LYS A 110 -7.74 4.40 8.13
N GLU A 111 -6.77 5.05 7.49
CA GLU A 111 -6.54 4.93 6.04
C GLU A 111 -5.70 3.69 5.70
N PHE A 112 -5.10 3.03 6.70
CA PHE A 112 -4.34 1.80 6.47
C PHE A 112 -5.25 0.69 5.97
N LYS A 113 -4.87 0.15 4.82
CA LYS A 113 -5.42 -1.12 4.37
C LYS A 113 -4.72 -2.25 5.10
N PHE A 114 -5.36 -3.42 5.12
CA PHE A 114 -4.75 -4.65 5.64
C PHE A 114 -3.35 -4.92 5.04
N LYS A 115 -3.16 -4.60 3.75
CA LYS A 115 -1.88 -4.72 3.06
C LYS A 115 -0.79 -3.83 3.66
N ASP A 116 -1.13 -2.61 4.08
CA ASP A 116 -0.17 -1.66 4.64
C ASP A 116 0.28 -2.10 6.04
N TRP A 117 -0.65 -2.65 6.83
CA TRP A 117 -0.32 -3.29 8.11
C TRP A 117 0.62 -4.48 7.91
N PHE A 118 0.34 -5.33 6.92
CA PHE A 118 1.21 -6.46 6.62
C PHE A 118 2.61 -6.03 6.18
N TYR A 119 2.74 -4.98 5.36
CA TYR A 119 4.06 -4.45 4.97
C TYR A 119 4.86 -3.95 6.17
N VAL A 120 4.19 -3.20 7.04
CA VAL A 120 4.82 -2.63 8.23
C VAL A 120 5.24 -3.72 9.20
N GLU A 121 4.40 -4.73 9.42
CA GLU A 121 4.72 -5.89 10.25
C GLU A 121 5.85 -6.74 9.64
N PHE A 122 5.83 -6.93 8.33
CA PHE A 122 6.89 -7.64 7.61
C PHE A 122 8.25 -6.97 7.82
N ILE A 123 8.32 -5.64 7.77
CA ILE A 123 9.56 -4.89 8.06
C ILE A 123 10.03 -5.12 9.50
N VAL A 124 9.11 -5.13 10.48
CA VAL A 124 9.47 -5.43 11.87
C VAL A 124 10.07 -6.81 11.99
N VAL A 125 9.40 -7.83 11.43
CA VAL A 125 9.85 -9.22 11.49
C VAL A 125 11.19 -9.40 10.80
N ASP A 126 11.40 -8.77 9.64
CA ASP A 126 12.66 -8.81 8.90
C ASP A 126 13.82 -8.25 9.74
N PHE A 127 13.66 -7.02 10.27
CA PHE A 127 14.68 -6.41 11.14
C PHE A 127 14.88 -7.17 12.44
N PHE A 128 13.82 -7.73 13.02
CA PHE A 128 13.88 -8.60 14.19
C PHE A 128 14.74 -9.83 13.91
N LEU A 129 14.47 -10.57 12.84
CA LEU A 129 15.20 -11.79 12.49
C LEU A 129 16.66 -11.49 12.16
N VAL A 130 16.93 -10.43 11.39
CA VAL A 130 18.29 -9.98 11.08
C VAL A 130 19.04 -9.66 12.38
N THR A 131 18.46 -8.84 13.25
CA THR A 131 19.09 -8.44 14.51
C THR A 131 19.33 -9.66 15.40
N TRP A 132 18.30 -10.49 15.62
CA TRP A 132 18.43 -11.66 16.48
C TRP A 132 19.47 -12.64 15.97
N THR A 133 19.49 -12.93 14.67
CA THR A 133 20.48 -13.83 14.05
C THR A 133 21.90 -13.26 14.16
N LEU A 134 22.08 -11.95 13.95
CA LEU A 134 23.39 -11.31 14.10
C LEU A 134 23.92 -11.35 15.54
N LEU A 135 23.04 -11.23 16.53
CA LEU A 135 23.44 -11.33 17.95
C LEU A 135 23.74 -12.78 18.38
N LEU A 136 23.22 -13.77 17.65
CA LEU A 136 23.43 -15.20 17.92
C LEU A 136 24.74 -15.75 17.35
N ASN A 137 25.37 -15.04 16.42
CA ASN A 137 26.60 -15.46 15.74
C ASN A 137 27.85 -14.89 16.44
#